data_AF-A0AAF1AGI7-F1
#
_entry.id   AF-A0AAF1AGI7-F1
#
_cell.length_a   1.000
_cell.length_b   1.000
_cell.length_c   1.000
_cell.angle_alpha   90.00
_cell.angle_beta   90.00
_cell.angle_gamma   90.00
#
_symmetry.space_group_name_H-M   'P 1'
#
loop_
_entity.id
_entity.type
_entity.pdbx_description
1 polymer ?
#
loop_
_entity_poly.entity_id
_entity_poly.type
_entity_poly.pdbx_seq_one_letter_code
_entity_poly.pdbx_strand_id
1 'polypeptide(L)'
;MDMGVQEKHVLHADKVRNSVYLIEGIGNDRLTSSRGGSNLGLWRGHEVNSEFVCLLNRIMNKYPETFESFAIKNKKFCTVMLNMLCTSVNDFIKFTMTEVDRKMIAEYRDVFADLKILGFDVSWLAGRLNYIEHLQFSHPLLTELYALDGHLNGARSKLQYLQTHSGDTEIRLQDLQTLRDEKMQEIEKAFGTLGTKLVAGCIGDELLSTP
;
A
#
# COMPACT_ATOMS: atom_id res chain seq x y z
N MET A 1 -5.65 -6.37 -51.06
CA MET A 1 -6.74 -6.45 -50.07
C MET A 1 -6.07 -6.42 -48.71
N ASP A 2 -6.06 -5.22 -48.17
CA ASP A 2 -5.62 -4.86 -46.83
C ASP A 2 -6.80 -5.10 -45.88
N MET A 3 -6.56 -5.66 -44.68
CA MET A 3 -7.45 -5.67 -43.51
C MET A 3 -6.84 -6.54 -42.41
N GLY A 4 -6.57 -5.93 -41.25
CA GLY A 4 -6.45 -6.65 -39.97
C GLY A 4 -5.31 -6.21 -39.05
N VAL A 5 -5.14 -4.91 -38.78
CA VAL A 5 -4.29 -4.44 -37.67
C VAL A 5 -4.97 -4.79 -36.34
N GLN A 6 -4.30 -5.64 -35.55
CA GLN A 6 -4.76 -6.08 -34.24
C GLN A 6 -4.47 -4.99 -33.19
N GLU A 7 -5.53 -4.38 -32.66
CA GLU A 7 -5.48 -3.47 -31.51
C GLU A 7 -4.93 -4.19 -30.28
N LYS A 8 -3.77 -3.72 -29.79
CA LYS A 8 -3.25 -4.09 -28.47
C LYS A 8 -3.95 -3.23 -27.43
N HIS A 9 -4.89 -3.82 -26.69
CA HIS A 9 -5.41 -3.26 -25.45
C HIS A 9 -4.27 -3.18 -24.41
N VAL A 10 -3.65 -2.01 -24.27
CA VAL A 10 -2.78 -1.67 -23.15
C VAL A 10 -3.69 -1.13 -22.04
N LEU A 11 -3.96 -1.97 -21.03
CA LEU A 11 -4.61 -1.53 -19.78
C LEU A 11 -3.60 -0.67 -19.01
N HIS A 12 -3.76 0.64 -19.13
CA HIS A 12 -3.01 1.61 -18.34
C HIS A 12 -3.58 1.58 -16.91
N ALA A 13 -2.86 0.94 -15.99
CA ALA A 13 -3.19 0.98 -14.58
C ALA A 13 -3.03 2.41 -14.06
N ASP A 14 -4.12 2.96 -13.53
CA ASP A 14 -4.14 4.25 -12.83
C ASP A 14 -3.26 4.17 -11.58
N LYS A 15 -2.07 4.74 -11.67
CA LYS A 15 -1.17 4.94 -10.54
C LYS A 15 -1.68 6.11 -9.71
N VAL A 16 -2.54 5.81 -8.74
CA VAL A 16 -2.94 6.73 -7.67
C VAL A 16 -1.68 7.24 -6.97
N ARG A 17 -1.37 8.51 -7.22
CA ARG A 17 -0.22 9.21 -6.69
C ARG A 17 -0.52 9.60 -5.24
N ASN A 18 -0.18 8.72 -4.30
CA ASN A 18 -0.05 9.08 -2.89
C ASN A 18 1.13 10.05 -2.73
N SER A 19 0.83 11.34 -2.67
CA SER A 19 1.81 12.40 -2.38
C SER A 19 2.08 12.47 -0.87
N VAL A 20 2.79 11.47 -0.36
CA VAL A 20 3.56 11.65 0.88
C VAL A 20 4.84 12.36 0.46
N TYR A 21 4.87 13.68 0.65
CA TYR A 21 6.10 14.45 0.51
C TYR A 21 7.08 13.99 1.60
N LEU A 22 8.02 13.13 1.18
CA LEU A 22 9.26 12.87 1.91
C LEU A 22 10.06 14.16 2.01
N ILE A 23 10.51 14.44 3.22
CA ILE A 23 11.39 15.54 3.57
C ILE A 23 12.77 15.22 2.98
N GLU A 24 13.11 15.87 1.88
CA GLU A 24 14.48 15.85 1.35
C GLU A 24 15.23 17.05 1.94
N GLY A 25 16.24 16.73 2.74
CA GLY A 25 17.10 17.70 3.39
C GLY A 25 17.93 18.46 2.36
N ILE A 26 17.90 19.78 2.44
CA ILE A 26 18.94 20.64 1.87
C ILE A 26 19.63 21.30 3.07
N GLY A 27 20.81 20.78 3.37
CA GLY A 27 21.79 21.47 4.19
C GLY A 27 22.21 22.74 3.47
N ASN A 28 22.26 23.83 4.21
CA ASN A 28 23.25 24.87 3.99
C ASN A 28 23.63 25.42 5.35
N ASP A 29 24.83 25.02 5.77
CA ASP A 29 25.55 25.58 6.89
C ASP A 29 25.72 27.08 6.68
N ARG A 30 25.06 27.86 7.53
CA ARG A 30 25.53 29.19 7.88
C ARG A 30 25.44 29.39 9.38
N LEU A 31 26.53 29.03 10.04
CA LEU A 31 26.86 29.45 11.40
C LEU A 31 26.83 30.98 11.48
N THR A 32 25.76 31.52 12.07
CA THR A 32 25.76 32.85 12.68
C THR A 32 25.44 32.72 14.16
N SER A 33 26.53 32.73 14.94
CA SER A 33 26.71 33.26 16.30
C SER A 33 25.45 33.43 17.18
N SER A 34 25.42 32.59 18.21
CA SER A 34 24.63 32.69 19.44
C SER A 34 24.56 34.11 20.02
N ARG A 35 23.34 34.60 20.23
CA ARG A 35 22.97 35.52 21.31
C ARG A 35 21.58 35.07 21.78
N GLY A 36 21.46 34.66 23.04
CA GLY A 36 20.27 34.03 23.64
C GLY A 36 18.97 34.76 23.33
N GLY A 37 18.31 34.36 22.24
CA GLY A 37 17.05 34.90 21.77
C GLY A 37 16.00 33.82 21.93
N SER A 38 14.93 34.15 22.64
CA SER A 38 13.76 33.29 22.84
C SER A 38 13.43 32.52 21.55
N ASN A 39 13.18 31.21 21.66
CA ASN A 39 12.74 30.34 20.55
C ASN A 39 11.34 30.70 20.02
N LEU A 40 10.96 31.97 20.07
CA LEU A 40 9.66 32.51 19.71
C LEU A 40 9.75 33.16 18.32
N GLY A 41 8.80 32.80 17.45
CA GLY A 41 8.50 33.50 16.21
C GLY A 41 7.28 34.42 16.38
N LEU A 42 7.06 35.28 15.39
CA LEU A 42 5.92 36.19 15.35
C LEU A 42 4.91 35.71 14.30
N TRP A 43 3.68 35.45 14.73
CA TRP A 43 2.56 35.11 13.84
C TRP A 43 1.43 36.12 14.01
N ARG A 44 1.16 36.91 12.96
CA ARG A 44 0.17 38.01 12.95
C ARG A 44 0.26 38.97 14.15
N GLY A 45 1.48 39.25 14.63
CA GLY A 45 1.71 40.14 15.77
C GLY A 45 1.64 39.46 17.15
N HIS A 46 1.44 38.14 17.20
CA HIS A 46 1.48 37.33 18.42
C HIS A 46 2.77 36.50 18.48
N GLU A 47 3.37 36.43 19.67
CA GLU A 47 4.52 35.54 19.91
C GLU A 47 4.05 34.09 20.01
N VAL A 48 4.74 33.18 19.35
CA VAL A 48 4.50 31.73 19.33
C VAL A 48 5.83 30.99 19.23
N ASN A 49 5.92 29.68 19.48
CA ASN A 49 7.17 28.96 19.21
C ASN A 49 7.51 29.05 17.72
N SER A 50 8.78 29.30 17.40
CA SER A 50 9.23 29.58 16.02
C SER A 50 8.88 28.45 15.04
N GLU A 51 8.95 27.21 15.49
CA GLU A 51 8.57 26.00 14.75
C GLU A 51 7.08 25.96 14.34
N PHE A 52 6.21 26.65 15.09
CA PHE A 52 4.76 26.62 14.87
C PHE A 52 4.23 27.69 13.92
N VAL A 53 5.04 28.68 13.54
CA VAL A 53 4.63 29.75 12.62
C VAL A 53 4.14 29.18 11.28
N CYS A 54 4.86 28.21 10.73
CA CYS A 54 4.49 27.54 9.48
C CYS A 54 3.18 26.75 9.61
N LEU A 55 2.98 26.07 10.74
CA LEU A 55 1.76 25.31 11.01
C LEU A 55 0.55 26.25 11.13
N LEU A 56 0.66 27.35 11.87
CA LEU A 56 -0.40 28.34 12.02
C LEU A 56 -0.79 28.97 10.68
N ASN A 57 0.18 29.31 9.83
CA ASN A 57 -0.09 29.79 8.47
C ASN A 57 -0.85 28.75 7.65
N ARG A 58 -0.47 27.47 7.74
CA ARG A 58 -1.15 26.39 7.03
C ARG A 58 -2.58 26.20 7.51
N ILE A 59 -2.82 26.24 8.83
CA ILE A 59 -4.16 26.13 9.42
C ILE A 59 -4.99 27.31 8.95
N MET A 60 -4.51 28.55 9.10
CA MET A 60 -5.23 29.76 8.69
C MET A 60 -5.60 29.75 7.19
N ASN A 61 -4.71 29.26 6.33
CA ASN A 61 -4.97 29.22 4.89
C ASN A 61 -6.00 28.16 4.50
N LYS A 62 -6.08 27.05 5.24
CA LYS A 62 -6.93 25.91 4.89
C LYS A 62 -8.25 25.86 5.67
N TYR A 63 -8.22 26.37 6.89
CA TYR A 63 -9.29 26.37 7.88
C TYR A 63 -9.31 27.74 8.60
N PRO A 64 -9.56 28.85 7.88
CA PRO A 64 -9.58 30.18 8.47
C PRO A 64 -10.57 30.30 9.64
N GLU A 65 -11.68 29.56 9.59
CA GLU A 65 -12.72 29.49 10.62
C GLU A 65 -12.17 29.12 12.00
N THR A 66 -11.03 28.40 12.06
CA THR A 66 -10.36 28.03 13.31
C THR A 66 -10.08 29.23 14.22
N PHE A 67 -9.88 30.42 13.67
CA PHE A 67 -9.50 31.60 14.44
C PHE A 67 -10.61 32.66 14.55
N GLU A 68 -11.79 32.44 13.98
CA GLU A 68 -12.85 33.47 13.92
C GLU A 68 -13.34 33.91 15.30
N SER A 69 -13.48 32.96 16.23
CA SER A 69 -13.91 33.22 17.60
C SER A 69 -12.74 33.48 18.56
N PHE A 70 -11.50 33.39 18.08
CA PHE A 70 -10.31 33.55 18.90
C PHE A 70 -9.97 35.04 19.08
N ALA A 71 -10.38 35.62 20.21
CA ALA A 71 -10.31 37.07 20.47
C ALA A 71 -9.57 37.45 21.76
N ILE A 72 -8.40 36.84 22.02
CA ILE A 72 -7.66 37.07 23.26
C ILE A 72 -6.74 38.29 23.17
N LYS A 73 -7.01 39.28 24.02
CA LYS A 73 -6.26 40.55 24.08
C LYS A 73 -4.95 40.43 24.86
N ASN A 74 -4.86 39.53 25.83
CA ASN A 74 -3.66 39.36 26.63
C ASN A 74 -2.61 38.55 25.85
N LYS A 75 -1.46 39.19 25.56
CA LYS A 75 -0.40 38.60 24.74
C LYS A 75 0.14 37.28 25.30
N LYS A 76 0.38 37.19 26.62
CA LYS A 76 0.91 35.97 27.24
C LYS A 76 -0.06 34.80 27.12
N PHE A 77 -1.35 35.04 27.38
CA PHE A 77 -2.38 34.00 27.19
C PHE A 77 -2.54 33.61 25.73
N CYS A 78 -2.48 34.57 24.80
CA CYS A 78 -2.52 34.30 23.38
C CYS A 78 -1.38 33.36 22.95
N THR A 79 -0.14 33.63 23.38
CA THR A 79 1.02 32.76 23.11
C THR A 79 0.81 31.35 23.64
N VAL A 80 0.35 31.20 24.88
CA VAL A 80 0.11 29.87 25.47
C VAL A 80 -0.95 29.10 24.67
N MET A 81 -2.05 29.75 24.31
CA MET A 81 -3.16 29.08 23.62
C MET A 81 -2.83 28.72 22.17
N LEU A 82 -2.12 29.59 21.45
CA LEU A 82 -1.65 29.28 20.10
C LEU A 82 -0.64 28.11 20.11
N ASN A 83 0.27 28.09 21.09
CA ASN A 83 1.20 26.97 21.26
C ASN A 83 0.48 25.68 21.66
N MET A 84 -0.56 25.74 22.49
CA MET A 84 -1.40 24.58 22.82
C MET A 84 -2.10 24.04 21.58
N LEU A 85 -2.76 24.90 20.78
CA LEU A 85 -3.36 24.50 19.51
C LEU A 85 -2.35 23.79 18.60
N CYS A 86 -1.17 24.39 18.42
CA CYS A 86 -0.15 23.82 17.55
C CYS A 86 0.41 22.50 18.06
N THR A 87 0.62 22.38 19.37
CA THR A 87 1.10 21.14 19.98
C THR A 87 0.07 20.03 19.76
N SER A 88 -1.20 20.28 20.12
CA SER A 88 -2.29 19.31 19.93
C SER A 88 -2.47 18.90 18.47
N VAL A 89 -2.41 19.84 17.53
CA VAL A 89 -2.48 19.55 16.09
C VAL A 89 -1.28 18.74 15.63
N ASN A 90 -0.07 19.14 16.05
CA ASN A 90 1.18 18.47 15.65
C ASN A 90 1.24 17.04 16.15
N ASP A 91 0.77 16.79 17.38
CA ASP A 91 0.72 15.45 17.96
C ASP A 91 -0.36 14.61 17.26
N PHE A 92 -1.53 15.21 16.99
CA PHE A 92 -2.61 14.55 16.26
C PHE A 92 -2.21 14.17 14.82
N ILE A 93 -1.42 14.97 14.10
CA ILE A 93 -1.04 14.61 12.72
C ILE A 93 0.09 13.57 12.65
N LYS A 94 0.81 13.34 13.76
CA LYS A 94 1.98 12.46 13.80
C LYS A 94 1.66 11.00 14.11
N PHE A 95 0.52 10.72 14.76
CA PHE A 95 0.20 9.34 15.09
C PHE A 95 -0.12 8.50 13.85
N THR A 96 0.18 7.20 13.94
CA THR A 96 -0.07 6.24 12.87
C THR A 96 -1.34 5.43 13.13
N MET A 97 -2.00 4.91 12.08
CA MET A 97 -3.24 4.11 12.26
C MET A 97 -3.06 2.85 13.08
N THR A 98 -1.85 2.32 13.13
CA THR A 98 -1.50 1.14 13.93
C THR A 98 -1.49 1.42 15.43
N GLU A 99 -1.34 2.68 15.84
CA GLU A 99 -1.27 3.09 17.25
C GLU A 99 -2.63 3.57 17.79
N VAL A 100 -3.66 3.68 16.93
CA VAL A 100 -4.97 4.20 17.32
C VAL A 100 -5.75 3.15 18.10
N ASP A 101 -6.02 3.47 19.36
CA ASP A 101 -6.97 2.74 20.20
C ASP A 101 -8.16 3.63 20.62
N ARG A 102 -9.18 3.02 21.24
CA ARG A 102 -10.38 3.74 21.69
C ARG A 102 -10.07 4.79 22.76
N LYS A 103 -9.04 4.58 23.58
CA LYS A 103 -8.66 5.49 24.65
C LYS A 103 -8.06 6.77 24.06
N MET A 104 -7.15 6.62 23.09
CA MET A 104 -6.54 7.72 22.34
C MET A 104 -7.60 8.55 21.62
N ILE A 105 -8.61 7.91 20.99
CA ILE A 105 -9.74 8.63 20.39
C ILE A 105 -10.48 9.48 21.44
N ALA A 106 -10.78 8.92 22.62
CA ALA A 106 -11.44 9.66 23.68
C ALA A 106 -10.59 10.83 24.19
N GLU A 107 -9.29 10.61 24.43
CA GLU A 107 -8.35 11.65 24.86
C GLU A 107 -8.30 12.83 23.86
N TYR A 108 -8.27 12.56 22.54
CA TYR A 108 -8.31 13.63 21.55
C TYR A 108 -9.67 14.34 21.45
N ARG A 109 -10.78 13.65 21.74
CA ARG A 109 -12.10 14.32 21.83
C ARG A 109 -12.09 15.35 22.94
N ASP A 110 -11.51 15.01 24.10
CA ASP A 110 -11.39 15.94 25.23
C ASP A 110 -10.48 17.11 24.89
N VAL A 111 -9.31 16.86 24.29
CA VAL A 111 -8.39 17.91 23.83
C VAL A 111 -9.08 18.87 22.85
N PHE A 112 -9.88 18.35 21.91
CA PHE A 112 -10.60 19.20 20.95
C PHE A 112 -11.76 19.98 21.61
N ALA A 113 -12.43 19.40 22.59
CA ALA A 113 -13.41 20.11 23.40
C ALA A 113 -12.76 21.28 24.16
N ASP A 114 -11.59 21.07 24.76
CA ASP A 114 -10.84 22.11 25.45
C ASP A 114 -10.42 23.23 24.48
N LEU A 115 -9.87 22.89 23.31
CA LEU A 115 -9.51 23.89 22.30
C LEU A 115 -10.71 24.72 21.83
N LYS A 116 -11.90 24.09 21.74
CA LYS A 116 -13.14 24.79 21.42
C LYS A 116 -13.55 25.77 22.53
N ILE A 117 -13.38 25.41 23.80
CA ILE A 117 -13.60 26.32 24.94
C ILE A 117 -12.66 27.53 24.87
N LEU A 118 -11.43 27.34 24.38
CA LEU A 118 -10.46 28.43 24.15
C LEU A 118 -10.81 29.34 22.95
N GLY A 119 -11.88 29.03 22.22
CA GLY A 119 -12.37 29.83 21.08
C GLY A 119 -11.82 29.40 19.73
N PHE A 120 -11.16 28.24 19.64
CA PHE A 120 -10.72 27.69 18.35
C PHE A 120 -11.80 26.81 17.71
N ASP A 121 -12.14 27.06 16.46
CA ASP A 121 -12.96 26.11 15.70
C ASP A 121 -12.10 24.96 15.17
N VAL A 122 -12.19 23.82 15.87
CA VAL A 122 -11.49 22.57 15.57
C VAL A 122 -12.42 21.51 14.96
N SER A 123 -13.55 21.91 14.39
CA SER A 123 -14.53 20.98 13.80
C SER A 123 -13.90 20.11 12.70
N TRP A 124 -12.91 20.61 11.96
CA TRP A 124 -12.18 19.85 10.95
C TRP A 124 -11.30 18.73 11.56
N LEU A 125 -10.72 18.95 12.75
CA LEU A 125 -9.99 17.92 13.50
C LEU A 125 -10.96 16.86 14.03
N ALA A 126 -12.07 17.30 14.62
CA ALA A 126 -13.11 16.40 15.11
C ALA A 126 -13.70 15.54 13.98
N GLY A 127 -13.95 16.13 12.81
CA GLY A 127 -14.39 15.40 11.62
C GLY A 127 -13.36 14.36 11.15
N ARG A 128 -12.07 14.72 11.18
CA ARG A 128 -11.00 13.77 10.85
C ARG A 128 -10.89 12.64 11.88
N LEU A 129 -11.01 12.94 13.16
CA LEU A 129 -11.02 11.93 14.23
C LEU A 129 -12.21 10.96 14.09
N ASN A 130 -13.41 11.45 13.78
CA ASN A 130 -14.58 10.60 13.50
C ASN A 130 -14.34 9.66 12.32
N TYR A 131 -13.71 10.17 11.25
CA TYR A 131 -13.36 9.34 10.09
C TYR A 131 -12.40 8.20 10.46
N ILE A 132 -11.40 8.50 11.29
CA ILE A 132 -10.43 7.52 11.80
C ILE A 132 -11.13 6.47 12.67
N GLU A 133 -11.98 6.90 13.60
CA GLU A 133 -12.74 5.99 14.46
C GLU A 133 -13.63 5.05 13.63
N HIS A 134 -14.30 5.57 12.59
CA HIS A 134 -15.13 4.76 11.71
C HIS A 134 -14.32 3.71 10.95
N LEU A 135 -13.18 4.09 10.36
CA LEU A 135 -12.30 3.16 9.64
C LEU A 135 -11.72 2.05 10.52
N GLN A 136 -11.43 2.37 11.78
CA GLN A 136 -10.78 1.45 12.69
C GLN A 136 -11.77 0.54 13.41
N PHE A 137 -12.93 1.07 13.83
CA PHE A 137 -13.80 0.39 14.80
C PHE A 137 -15.24 0.15 14.34
N SER A 138 -15.79 0.99 13.45
CA SER A 138 -17.18 0.82 12.99
C SER A 138 -17.28 -0.02 11.73
N HIS A 139 -16.31 0.10 10.84
CA HIS A 139 -16.25 -0.62 9.59
C HIS A 139 -14.79 -0.97 9.32
N PRO A 140 -14.30 -2.12 9.82
CA PRO A 140 -12.89 -2.44 9.88
C PRO A 140 -12.37 -2.87 8.49
N LEU A 141 -12.63 -2.05 7.47
CA LEU A 141 -12.20 -2.22 6.08
C LEU A 141 -10.69 -2.46 6.01
N LEU A 142 -9.92 -1.84 6.89
CA LEU A 142 -8.47 -2.07 6.98
C LEU A 142 -8.15 -3.51 7.41
N THR A 143 -8.87 -4.05 8.40
CA THR A 143 -8.68 -5.44 8.85
C THR A 143 -9.11 -6.42 7.76
N GLU A 144 -10.24 -6.16 7.11
CA GLU A 144 -10.73 -6.97 5.99
C GLU A 144 -9.75 -6.95 4.81
N LEU A 145 -9.19 -5.78 4.49
CA LEU A 145 -8.17 -5.62 3.44
C LEU A 145 -6.91 -6.42 3.78
N TYR A 146 -6.41 -6.34 5.01
CA TYR A 146 -5.23 -7.13 5.43
C TYR A 146 -5.49 -8.64 5.37
N ALA A 147 -6.70 -9.09 5.74
CA ALA A 147 -7.07 -10.49 5.60
C ALA A 147 -7.09 -10.92 4.12
N LEU A 148 -7.69 -10.10 3.25
CA LEU A 148 -7.72 -10.34 1.79
C LEU A 148 -6.32 -10.41 1.19
N ASP A 149 -5.41 -9.50 1.57
CA ASP A 149 -4.01 -9.53 1.14
C ASP A 149 -3.31 -10.82 1.58
N GLY A 150 -3.58 -11.28 2.80
CA GLY A 150 -3.11 -12.57 3.30
C GLY A 150 -3.59 -13.75 2.45
N HIS A 151 -4.90 -13.79 2.15
CA HIS A 151 -5.48 -14.82 1.29
C HIS A 151 -4.92 -14.79 -0.14
N LEU A 152 -4.73 -13.59 -0.70
CA LEU A 152 -4.19 -13.40 -2.04
C LEU A 152 -2.75 -13.92 -2.13
N ASN A 153 -1.92 -13.59 -1.13
CA ASN A 153 -0.55 -14.08 -1.05
C ASN A 153 -0.52 -15.61 -0.93
N GLY A 154 -1.37 -16.20 -0.08
CA GLY A 154 -1.49 -17.66 0.04
C GLY A 154 -1.92 -18.34 -1.27
N ALA A 155 -2.91 -17.77 -1.95
CA ALA A 155 -3.36 -18.26 -3.26
C ALA A 155 -2.25 -18.18 -4.32
N ARG A 156 -1.50 -17.07 -4.34
CA ARG A 156 -0.35 -16.88 -5.24
C ARG A 156 0.73 -17.93 -5.00
N SER A 157 1.09 -18.20 -3.74
CA SER A 157 2.07 -19.24 -3.40
C SER A 157 1.61 -20.64 -3.83
N LYS A 158 0.32 -20.96 -3.64
CA LYS A 158 -0.24 -22.24 -4.08
C LYS A 158 -0.22 -22.39 -5.61
N LEU A 159 -0.53 -21.32 -6.33
CA LEU A 159 -0.48 -21.30 -7.80
C LEU A 159 0.96 -21.54 -8.29
N GLN A 160 1.94 -20.89 -7.68
CA GLN A 160 3.35 -21.08 -8.00
C GLN A 160 3.80 -22.54 -7.76
N TYR A 161 3.40 -23.13 -6.63
CA TYR A 161 3.68 -24.54 -6.33
C TYR A 161 3.11 -25.48 -7.41
N LEU A 162 1.84 -25.27 -7.80
CA LEU A 162 1.18 -26.10 -8.83
C LEU A 162 1.84 -25.94 -10.19
N GLN A 163 2.29 -24.73 -10.56
CA GLN A 163 3.02 -24.49 -11.80
C GLN A 163 4.34 -25.27 -11.84
N THR A 164 5.11 -25.28 -10.75
CA THR A 164 6.33 -26.09 -10.65
C THR A 164 6.03 -27.57 -10.84
N HIS A 165 5.02 -28.10 -10.15
CA HIS A 165 4.66 -29.51 -10.24
C HIS A 165 4.13 -29.93 -11.61
N SER A 166 3.39 -29.04 -12.28
CA SER A 166 2.98 -29.23 -13.66
C SER A 166 4.18 -29.33 -14.59
N GLY A 167 5.18 -28.45 -14.43
CA GLY A 167 6.42 -28.51 -15.20
C GLY A 167 7.18 -29.82 -15.00
N ASP A 168 7.30 -30.29 -13.75
CA ASP A 168 7.94 -31.59 -13.46
C ASP A 168 7.21 -32.77 -14.13
N THR A 169 5.88 -32.71 -14.15
CA THR A 169 5.04 -33.74 -14.78
C THR A 169 5.18 -33.72 -16.29
N GLU A 170 5.31 -32.54 -16.89
CA GLU A 170 5.52 -32.36 -18.33
C GLU A 170 6.89 -32.89 -18.77
N ILE A 171 7.95 -32.63 -17.98
CA ILE A 171 9.29 -33.21 -18.21
C ILE A 171 9.22 -34.74 -18.18
N ARG A 172 8.60 -35.33 -17.15
CA ARG A 172 8.45 -36.79 -17.04
C ARG A 172 7.68 -37.41 -18.21
N LEU A 173 6.66 -36.70 -18.72
CA LEU A 173 5.91 -37.16 -19.88
C LEU A 173 6.79 -37.19 -21.14
N GLN A 174 7.60 -36.15 -21.35
CA GLN A 174 8.56 -36.10 -22.46
C GLN A 174 9.60 -37.22 -22.34
N ASP A 175 10.17 -37.45 -21.17
CA ASP A 175 11.14 -38.53 -20.93
C ASP A 175 10.53 -39.91 -21.26
N LEU A 176 9.28 -40.16 -20.85
CA LEU A 176 8.58 -41.42 -21.15
C LEU A 176 8.26 -41.57 -22.63
N GLN A 177 7.92 -40.49 -23.33
CA GLN A 177 7.71 -40.49 -24.78
C GLN A 177 9.02 -40.82 -25.52
N THR A 178 10.12 -40.18 -25.16
CA THR A 178 11.45 -40.47 -25.72
C THR A 178 11.83 -41.93 -25.49
N LEU A 179 11.69 -42.43 -24.25
CA LEU A 179 12.00 -43.83 -23.94
C LEU A 179 11.13 -44.81 -24.73
N ARG A 180 9.84 -44.50 -24.91
CA ARG A 180 8.92 -45.33 -25.71
C ARG A 180 9.39 -45.39 -27.17
N ASP A 181 9.82 -44.27 -27.74
CA ASP A 181 10.27 -44.21 -29.13
C ASP A 181 11.60 -44.95 -29.33
N GLU A 182 12.54 -44.85 -28.37
CA GLU A 182 13.77 -45.65 -28.35
C GLU A 182 13.46 -47.15 -28.33
N LYS A 183 12.53 -47.58 -27.46
CA LYS A 183 12.11 -48.99 -27.39
C LYS A 183 11.42 -49.46 -28.66
N MET A 184 10.64 -48.58 -29.30
CA MET A 184 10.03 -48.89 -30.60
C MET A 184 11.10 -49.10 -31.67
N GLN A 185 12.14 -48.26 -31.72
CA GLN A 185 13.26 -48.42 -32.65
C GLN A 185 14.05 -49.71 -32.41
N GLU A 186 14.28 -50.10 -31.15
CA GLU A 186 14.92 -51.38 -30.82
C GLU A 186 14.10 -52.57 -31.37
N ILE A 187 12.77 -52.53 -31.23
CA ILE A 187 11.87 -53.56 -31.75
C ILE A 187 11.91 -53.59 -33.28
N GLU A 188 11.85 -52.44 -33.95
CA GLU A 188 11.93 -52.36 -35.42
C GLU A 188 13.28 -52.87 -35.94
N LYS A 189 14.38 -52.58 -35.22
CA LYS A 189 15.71 -53.10 -35.57
C LYS A 189 15.78 -54.62 -35.44
N ALA A 190 15.11 -55.21 -34.44
CA ALA A 190 15.13 -56.64 -34.19
C ALA A 190 14.18 -57.44 -35.11
N PHE A 191 13.00 -56.87 -35.43
CA PHE A 191 11.92 -57.59 -36.10
C PHE A 191 11.51 -56.98 -37.46
N GLY A 192 12.15 -55.90 -37.91
CA GLY A 192 11.80 -55.20 -39.15
C GLY A 192 10.38 -54.65 -39.13
N THR A 193 9.70 -54.70 -40.28
CA THR A 193 8.30 -54.25 -40.44
C THR A 193 7.30 -55.06 -39.61
N LEU A 194 7.68 -56.25 -39.13
CA LEU A 194 6.86 -57.08 -38.24
C LEU A 194 6.78 -56.52 -36.82
N GLY A 195 7.76 -55.72 -36.40
CA GLY A 195 7.84 -55.15 -35.05
C GLY A 195 6.66 -54.26 -34.68
N THR A 196 6.19 -53.42 -35.62
CA THR A 196 5.03 -52.54 -35.42
C THR A 196 3.72 -53.32 -35.25
N LYS A 197 3.58 -54.46 -35.95
CA LYS A 197 2.42 -55.35 -35.85
C LYS A 197 2.42 -56.15 -34.54
N LEU A 198 3.60 -56.59 -34.09
CA LEU A 198 3.79 -57.26 -32.81
C LEU A 198 3.44 -56.36 -31.63
N VAL A 199 3.87 -55.09 -31.65
CA VAL A 199 3.53 -54.10 -30.60
C VAL A 199 2.02 -53.81 -30.56
N ALA A 200 1.33 -53.89 -31.71
CA ALA A 200 -0.12 -53.78 -31.79
C ALA A 200 -0.88 -55.06 -31.34
N GLY A 201 -0.17 -56.12 -30.93
CA GLY A 201 -0.75 -57.38 -30.47
C GLY A 201 -1.12 -58.36 -31.60
N CYS A 202 -0.72 -58.07 -32.84
CA CYS A 202 -0.99 -58.94 -33.99
C CYS A 202 0.13 -59.98 -34.14
N ILE A 203 -0.16 -61.21 -33.73
CA ILE A 203 0.80 -62.33 -33.76
C ILE A 203 0.74 -63.12 -35.09
N GLY A 204 -0.37 -63.05 -35.83
CA GLY A 204 -0.56 -63.84 -37.05
C GLY A 204 -1.15 -63.04 -38.21
N ASP A 205 -0.45 -63.05 -39.35
CA ASP A 205 -1.01 -63.29 -40.70
C ASP A 205 0.02 -63.21 -41.85
N GLU A 206 1.24 -62.69 -41.63
CA GLU A 206 2.22 -62.56 -42.73
C GLU A 206 2.97 -63.85 -43.08
N LEU A 207 2.99 -64.86 -42.20
CA LEU A 207 3.57 -66.18 -42.52
C LEU A 207 2.72 -66.99 -43.52
N LEU A 208 1.47 -66.57 -43.78
CA LEU A 208 0.55 -67.22 -44.72
C LEU A 208 0.38 -66.47 -46.03
N SER A 209 1.02 -65.30 -46.18
CA SER A 209 1.02 -64.57 -47.45
C SER A 209 2.27 -64.95 -48.27
N THR A 210 2.21 -66.09 -48.96
CA THR A 210 3.16 -66.45 -50.04
C THR A 210 2.82 -65.73 -51.36
N PRO A 211 3.77 -65.59 -52.31
CA PRO A 211 3.87 -64.47 -53.27
C PRO A 211 2.78 -64.42 -54.35
#